data_AF-A0A096MEZ9-F1
#
_entry.id   AF-A0A096MEZ9-F1
#
_cell.length_a   1.000
_cell.length_b   1.000
_cell.length_c   1.000
_cell.angle_alpha   90.00
_cell.angle_beta   90.00
_cell.angle_gamma   90.00
#
_symmetry.space_group_name_H-M   'P 1'
#
loop_
_entity.id
_entity.type
_entity.pdbx_description
1 polymer ?
#
loop_
_entity_poly.entity_id
_entity_poly.type
_entity_poly.pdbx_seq_one_letter_code
_entity_poly.pdbx_strand_id
1 'polypeptide(L)'
;MSCDFMAYRKVCDAQAGPLDGEVLRCSGSLELDWDLDKEELQEAGPSSERTQMQHGDCQRSGCSDPGPDPDPEFMEPIQNSVSVSPHGRFERLQEDPNYISHFTRTTGHKGQRRLHCFILRYFLAGVGIFVLGILVGWFIHTSSKRPTAPPPESLDLLEELLRGIKADKIDALQKSFSSLAGDSEESRARYLYRQWVGLGLTDVHLYNHTVLLSLPGSTPNTITDRSSHQCFLPHGTPCDQRGPTDLLKQQFSYAAYSAVGSVQGEVVDVQYASVEDLRRAKDSLNLTNQIAVVKLGQAPLLYKLSLLSDFGFRGVLLYIDPCDAPPGRNIWHEAFRVTLNPGGNPSFAGSGGSLTSLLVQPISAFLAKTLLSSPSVGQGADACTLLSMPPNTERKKITVTIGNQMSYKKIYNVVGYLKGRKNPADRHVLVGSRHDSNQGGGTSAIMTQLIAALTEQTKQGWVPDRTTVFCSWGGTALGNIGSYEWGKDNSVVLQSSAVAYVSLNSPVQGTETLQATASPTLLQLTSDIQRLLSYPF
;
A
#
# COMPACT_ATOMS: atom_id res chain seq x y z
N MET A 1 7.71 7.68 -27.52
CA MET A 1 7.36 8.75 -26.57
C MET A 1 8.16 8.53 -25.31
N SER A 2 8.91 9.53 -24.85
CA SER A 2 9.55 9.50 -23.53
C SER A 2 8.64 10.18 -22.51
N CYS A 3 8.70 9.74 -21.26
CA CYS A 3 8.02 10.38 -20.14
C CYS A 3 9.01 10.53 -18.98
N ASP A 4 9.59 11.72 -18.82
CA ASP A 4 10.47 12.02 -17.70
C ASP A 4 9.70 12.06 -16.38
N PHE A 5 10.21 11.37 -15.38
CA PHE A 5 9.71 11.43 -14.00
C PHE A 5 10.53 12.44 -13.19
N MET A 6 10.08 13.71 -13.17
CA MET A 6 10.66 14.70 -12.24
C MET A 6 10.13 14.52 -10.81
N ALA A 7 11.02 14.81 -9.86
CA ALA A 7 10.89 14.36 -8.48
C ALA A 7 10.19 15.37 -7.54
N TYR A 8 9.77 14.85 -6.38
CA TYR A 8 9.46 15.57 -5.13
C TYR A 8 8.80 16.97 -5.22
N ARG A 9 7.46 17.01 -5.21
CA ARG A 9 6.72 18.22 -4.86
C ARG A 9 6.72 18.42 -3.34
N LYS A 10 7.39 19.48 -2.86
CA LYS A 10 7.45 19.86 -1.45
C LYS A 10 6.07 20.31 -0.95
N VAL A 11 5.57 19.69 0.12
CA VAL A 11 4.39 20.15 0.87
C VAL A 11 4.89 20.71 2.20
N CYS A 12 4.52 21.95 2.50
CA CYS A 12 4.71 22.55 3.81
C CYS A 12 3.35 22.66 4.48
N ASP A 13 3.08 21.84 5.49
CA ASP A 13 1.93 22.06 6.36
C ASP A 13 2.18 23.26 7.26
N ALA A 14 1.12 24.03 7.52
CA ALA A 14 1.13 25.19 8.39
C ALA A 14 0.01 25.07 9.42
N GLN A 15 0.36 25.11 10.70
CA GLN A 15 -0.57 25.38 11.80
C GLN A 15 0.15 26.20 12.88
N ALA A 16 -0.61 27.06 13.56
CA ALA A 16 -0.07 28.22 14.26
C ALA A 16 -0.32 28.20 15.78
N GLY A 17 0.63 28.77 16.51
CA GLY A 17 0.54 29.18 17.91
C GLY A 17 1.36 30.48 18.09
N PRO A 18 0.97 31.42 18.96
CA PRO A 18 1.37 32.83 18.79
C PRO A 18 2.54 33.30 19.68
N LEU A 19 3.04 34.51 19.33
CA LEU A 19 4.06 35.33 20.00
C LEU A 19 5.51 34.83 19.78
N ASP A 20 6.53 35.68 19.64
CA ASP A 20 6.57 37.16 19.66
C ASP A 20 7.33 37.72 18.42
N GLY A 21 7.27 39.04 18.17
CA GLY A 21 7.67 39.63 16.88
C GLY A 21 8.99 40.40 16.86
N GLU A 22 9.94 39.96 16.03
CA GLU A 22 11.04 40.81 15.53
C GLU A 22 11.03 40.89 13.98
N VAL A 23 11.37 42.06 13.45
CA VAL A 23 11.30 42.37 12.02
C VAL A 23 12.69 42.43 11.41
N LEU A 24 13.01 41.47 10.53
CA LEU A 24 14.17 41.55 9.63
C LEU A 24 13.72 41.46 8.17
N ARG A 25 14.25 42.37 7.35
CA ARG A 25 13.85 42.56 5.95
C ARG A 25 14.59 41.60 5.03
N CYS A 26 13.86 40.90 4.17
CA CYS A 26 14.43 40.30 2.96
C CYS A 26 14.65 41.40 1.91
N SER A 27 15.89 41.56 1.45
CA SER A 27 16.26 42.38 0.29
C SER A 27 17.28 41.60 -0.54
N GLY A 28 16.99 41.38 -1.82
CA GLY A 28 17.83 40.51 -2.66
C GLY A 28 17.09 39.89 -3.85
N SER A 29 16.35 40.70 -4.60
CA SER A 29 15.85 40.30 -5.92
C SER A 29 17.03 40.30 -6.92
N LEU A 30 17.36 39.13 -7.46
CA LEU A 30 18.10 39.01 -8.71
C LEU A 30 17.14 38.48 -9.77
N GLU A 31 16.72 39.35 -10.67
CA GLU A 31 16.12 38.95 -11.94
C GLU A 31 17.25 38.45 -12.86
N LEU A 32 16.95 37.43 -13.65
CA LEU A 32 17.82 36.92 -14.72
C LEU A 32 16.89 36.47 -15.86
N ASP A 33 16.83 37.30 -16.89
CA ASP A 33 16.08 37.02 -18.11
C ASP A 33 16.67 35.84 -18.88
N TRP A 34 15.81 35.18 -19.66
CA TRP A 34 16.19 34.07 -20.54
C TRP A 34 16.09 34.49 -21.99
N ASP A 35 17.16 35.10 -22.51
CA ASP A 35 17.36 35.20 -23.95
C ASP A 35 17.61 33.79 -24.54
N LEU A 36 16.99 33.53 -25.69
CA LEU A 36 16.98 32.23 -26.37
C LEU A 36 17.66 32.35 -27.74
N ASP A 37 18.99 32.38 -27.72
CA ASP A 37 19.79 32.29 -28.94
C ASP A 37 19.59 30.93 -29.65
N LYS A 38 19.64 30.98 -30.98
CA LYS A 38 19.52 29.81 -31.86
C LYS A 38 20.80 29.61 -32.66
N GLU A 39 21.45 28.47 -32.45
CA GLU A 39 22.30 27.82 -33.44
C GLU A 39 21.55 26.54 -33.86
N GLU A 40 21.07 26.43 -35.10
CA GLU A 40 21.84 26.14 -36.32
C GLU A 40 22.55 24.79 -36.28
N LEU A 41 21.89 23.77 -36.84
CA LEU A 41 22.54 22.60 -37.42
C LEU A 41 22.09 22.50 -38.89
N GLN A 42 23.06 22.48 -39.79
CA GLN A 42 22.84 22.39 -41.23
C GLN A 42 22.79 20.93 -41.68
N GLU A 43 21.73 20.53 -42.36
CA GLU A 43 21.75 19.33 -43.21
C GLU A 43 22.00 19.72 -44.68
N ALA A 44 22.80 18.93 -45.38
CA ALA A 44 23.04 19.05 -46.81
C ALA A 44 22.45 17.84 -47.56
N GLY A 45 21.49 18.09 -48.46
CA GLY A 45 21.02 17.12 -49.45
C GLY A 45 21.93 17.06 -50.69
N PRO A 46 21.42 16.78 -51.91
CA PRO A 46 20.00 16.60 -52.28
C PRO A 46 19.66 15.52 -53.35
N SER A 47 18.38 15.15 -53.41
CA SER A 47 17.63 14.83 -54.64
C SER A 47 16.12 14.86 -54.31
N SER A 48 15.34 15.83 -54.80
CA SER A 48 14.54 15.76 -56.06
C SER A 48 13.62 14.53 -56.14
N GLU A 49 12.31 14.64 -56.41
CA GLU A 49 11.64 15.64 -57.27
C GLU A 49 10.34 16.30 -56.71
N ARG A 50 9.88 17.30 -57.48
CA ARG A 50 8.55 17.94 -57.64
C ARG A 50 7.32 17.01 -57.52
N THR A 51 6.05 17.45 -57.36
CA THR A 51 5.36 18.77 -57.54
C THR A 51 4.09 18.79 -56.65
N GLN A 52 3.81 19.83 -55.85
CA GLN A 52 2.88 20.96 -56.08
C GLN A 52 1.34 20.74 -55.95
N MET A 53 0.81 21.27 -54.83
CA MET A 53 -0.47 21.99 -54.59
C MET A 53 -1.88 21.50 -55.03
N GLN A 54 -2.79 21.74 -54.07
CA GLN A 54 -4.18 22.23 -54.15
C GLN A 54 -5.38 21.26 -54.32
N HIS A 55 -6.42 21.57 -53.52
CA HIS A 55 -7.80 21.12 -53.71
C HIS A 55 -8.44 21.79 -54.93
N GLY A 56 -9.42 21.10 -55.52
CA GLY A 56 -10.43 21.66 -56.40
C GLY A 56 -11.64 20.72 -56.44
N ASP A 57 -12.84 21.28 -56.45
CA ASP A 57 -14.11 20.54 -56.46
C ASP A 57 -14.37 19.83 -57.80
N CYS A 58 -15.26 18.82 -57.82
CA CYS A 58 -16.35 18.84 -58.79
C CYS A 58 -17.51 17.86 -58.54
N GLN A 59 -18.67 18.34 -58.99
CA GLN A 59 -19.99 17.74 -59.11
C GLN A 59 -20.05 16.42 -59.90
N ARG A 60 -21.19 15.71 -59.78
CA ARG A 60 -21.81 15.05 -60.95
C ARG A 60 -23.34 14.99 -60.83
N SER A 61 -24.05 15.14 -61.96
CA SER A 61 -25.51 15.09 -62.10
C SER A 61 -25.90 14.72 -63.55
N GLY A 62 -27.18 14.40 -63.78
CA GLY A 62 -27.78 14.04 -65.09
C GLY A 62 -27.85 12.53 -65.35
N CYS A 63 -28.91 11.94 -65.91
CA CYS A 63 -30.20 12.44 -66.45
C CYS A 63 -31.33 11.43 -66.09
N SER A 64 -32.62 11.49 -66.47
CA SER A 64 -33.33 12.14 -67.60
C SER A 64 -34.81 12.48 -67.23
N ASP A 65 -35.67 12.69 -68.24
CA ASP A 65 -37.02 13.30 -68.24
C ASP A 65 -37.99 12.44 -69.15
N PRO A 66 -39.28 12.77 -69.52
CA PRO A 66 -40.07 14.00 -69.28
C PRO A 66 -41.61 13.94 -69.02
N GLY A 67 -42.12 15.01 -68.36
CA GLY A 67 -43.38 15.76 -68.65
C GLY A 67 -44.77 15.26 -68.14
N PRO A 68 -45.85 16.09 -68.23
CA PRO A 68 -45.91 17.57 -68.31
C PRO A 68 -47.01 18.29 -67.45
N ASP A 69 -46.74 19.55 -67.07
CA ASP A 69 -47.55 20.79 -66.84
C ASP A 69 -49.09 20.79 -66.52
N PRO A 70 -49.68 21.85 -65.90
CA PRO A 70 -49.12 23.17 -65.52
C PRO A 70 -49.40 23.72 -64.07
N ASP A 71 -48.82 24.90 -63.82
CA ASP A 71 -48.93 25.92 -62.74
C ASP A 71 -50.36 26.41 -62.33
N PRO A 72 -50.57 27.28 -61.27
CA PRO A 72 -49.59 28.17 -60.62
C PRO A 72 -49.62 28.42 -59.07
N GLU A 73 -48.50 28.99 -58.61
CA GLU A 73 -48.33 30.13 -57.67
C GLU A 73 -48.38 30.04 -56.10
N PHE A 74 -47.48 30.88 -55.54
CA PHE A 74 -47.33 31.42 -54.18
C PHE A 74 -46.82 30.55 -53.02
N MET A 75 -46.36 31.24 -51.96
CA MET A 75 -45.12 30.92 -51.25
C MET A 75 -45.23 31.11 -49.72
N GLU A 76 -44.35 30.41 -49.00
CA GLU A 76 -44.00 30.55 -47.57
C GLU A 76 -44.99 30.02 -46.49
N PRO A 77 -44.49 29.67 -45.28
CA PRO A 77 -45.14 28.70 -44.39
C PRO A 77 -45.60 29.26 -43.03
N ILE A 78 -46.42 28.49 -42.28
CA ILE A 78 -46.39 28.45 -40.80
C ILE A 78 -47.25 27.30 -40.23
N GLN A 79 -46.77 26.68 -39.14
CA GLN A 79 -47.47 25.83 -38.15
C GLN A 79 -48.41 24.69 -38.63
N ASN A 80 -47.98 23.44 -38.38
CA ASN A 80 -48.89 22.29 -38.32
C ASN A 80 -49.82 22.37 -37.11
N SER A 81 -51.04 22.83 -37.33
CA SER A 81 -52.21 22.44 -36.53
C SER A 81 -52.89 21.23 -37.19
N VAL A 82 -53.50 20.34 -36.39
CA VAL A 82 -54.44 19.33 -36.87
C VAL A 82 -55.73 19.47 -36.08
N SER A 83 -56.84 19.64 -36.79
CA SER A 83 -58.13 20.05 -36.24
C SER A 83 -59.10 18.89 -36.02
N VAL A 84 -59.68 18.85 -34.81
CA VAL A 84 -61.14 18.86 -34.53
C VAL A 84 -62.08 18.10 -35.48
N SER A 85 -62.89 17.17 -34.92
CA SER A 85 -64.38 17.16 -35.03
C SER A 85 -65.00 16.02 -34.19
N PRO A 86 -66.21 16.16 -33.59
CA PRO A 86 -66.73 17.32 -32.85
C PRO A 86 -67.46 16.96 -31.52
N HIS A 87 -67.66 17.97 -30.65
CA HIS A 87 -68.67 18.10 -29.57
C HIS A 87 -68.78 16.98 -28.49
N GLY A 88 -68.83 17.24 -27.18
CA GLY A 88 -68.82 18.47 -26.36
C GLY A 88 -69.19 18.07 -24.90
N ARG A 89 -69.29 18.93 -23.88
CA ARG A 89 -68.93 20.35 -23.66
C ARG A 89 -69.09 20.62 -22.15
N PHE A 90 -67.99 20.94 -21.42
CA PHE A 90 -67.97 21.35 -19.99
C PHE A 90 -68.51 20.32 -18.96
N GLU A 91 -68.18 20.34 -17.66
CA GLU A 91 -66.96 20.76 -16.92
C GLU A 91 -67.02 20.13 -15.51
N ARG A 92 -65.91 20.05 -14.76
CA ARG A 92 -65.92 19.52 -13.38
C ARG A 92 -66.46 20.57 -12.40
N LEU A 93 -67.26 20.16 -11.42
CA LEU A 93 -67.27 20.78 -10.08
C LEU A 93 -67.67 19.78 -8.97
N GLN A 94 -66.99 19.94 -7.83
CA GLN A 94 -67.22 19.46 -6.45
C GLN A 94 -68.22 18.32 -6.17
N GLU A 95 -67.70 17.24 -5.58
CA GLU A 95 -68.46 16.39 -4.65
C GLU A 95 -68.49 17.05 -3.25
N ASP A 96 -69.69 17.30 -2.71
CA ASP A 96 -69.96 17.41 -1.26
C ASP A 96 -71.49 17.25 -1.00
N PRO A 97 -72.03 17.14 0.23
CA PRO A 97 -72.62 15.85 0.57
C PRO A 97 -74.07 15.95 1.05
N ASN A 98 -75.04 15.72 0.16
CA ASN A 98 -76.43 15.40 0.54
C ASN A 98 -77.21 14.70 -0.61
N TYR A 99 -77.03 13.39 -0.75
CA TYR A 99 -77.81 12.57 -1.69
C TYR A 99 -79.14 12.11 -1.06
N ILE A 100 -80.26 12.73 -1.45
CA ILE A 100 -81.63 12.23 -1.20
C ILE A 100 -82.49 12.51 -2.45
N SER A 101 -83.25 11.52 -2.91
CA SER A 101 -84.16 11.61 -4.07
C SER A 101 -85.65 11.52 -3.69
N HIS A 102 -86.53 11.80 -4.66
CA HIS A 102 -87.85 12.43 -4.47
C HIS A 102 -89.02 11.56 -3.92
N PHE A 103 -90.08 12.26 -3.51
CA PHE A 103 -91.50 11.82 -3.39
C PHE A 103 -92.00 11.12 -4.69
N THR A 104 -93.13 10.37 -4.76
CA THR A 104 -94.41 10.46 -4.00
C THR A 104 -95.21 9.13 -3.98
N ARG A 105 -96.19 9.04 -3.06
CA ARG A 105 -97.46 8.23 -2.99
C ARG A 105 -97.97 7.50 -4.26
N THR A 106 -98.75 6.41 -4.25
CA THR A 106 -99.40 5.49 -3.23
C THR A 106 -99.87 4.20 -3.97
N THR A 107 -100.66 3.19 -3.52
CA THR A 107 -101.63 2.90 -2.41
C THR A 107 -101.66 1.38 -2.10
N GLY A 108 -102.20 0.93 -0.94
CA GLY A 108 -102.77 -0.44 -0.83
C GLY A 108 -102.71 -1.17 0.53
N HIS A 109 -103.87 -1.28 1.19
CA HIS A 109 -104.26 -2.07 2.38
C HIS A 109 -103.44 -3.26 2.98
N LYS A 110 -103.55 -3.34 4.34
CA LYS A 110 -103.69 -4.53 5.24
C LYS A 110 -102.47 -5.43 5.53
N GLY A 111 -102.31 -5.79 6.81
CA GLY A 111 -101.57 -7.00 7.25
C GLY A 111 -100.74 -6.86 8.54
N GLN A 112 -101.32 -7.12 9.72
CA GLN A 112 -100.53 -7.35 10.94
C GLN A 112 -99.80 -8.70 10.85
N ARG A 113 -98.46 -8.70 11.07
CA ARG A 113 -97.55 -9.80 11.49
C ARG A 113 -96.15 -9.68 10.83
N ARG A 114 -95.35 -8.66 11.18
CA ARG A 114 -93.95 -8.56 10.67
C ARG A 114 -92.91 -7.84 11.54
N LEU A 115 -93.24 -7.45 12.79
CA LEU A 115 -92.35 -6.60 13.61
C LEU A 115 -91.12 -7.36 14.17
N HIS A 116 -91.24 -8.64 14.53
CA HIS A 116 -90.14 -9.42 15.13
C HIS A 116 -88.98 -9.72 14.17
N CYS A 117 -89.25 -9.90 12.87
CA CYS A 117 -88.22 -10.33 11.91
C CYS A 117 -87.17 -9.25 11.61
N PHE A 118 -87.50 -7.96 11.76
CA PHE A 118 -86.53 -6.88 11.57
C PHE A 118 -85.57 -6.75 12.75
N ILE A 119 -86.07 -6.86 13.99
CA ILE A 119 -85.24 -6.83 15.21
C ILE A 119 -84.20 -7.97 15.16
N LEU A 120 -84.62 -9.18 14.78
CA LEU A 120 -83.71 -10.33 14.64
C LEU A 120 -82.63 -10.10 13.57
N ARG A 121 -82.94 -9.43 12.45
CA ARG A 121 -81.94 -9.11 11.41
C ARG A 121 -80.89 -8.11 11.89
N TYR A 122 -81.29 -7.05 12.59
CA TYR A 122 -80.34 -6.09 13.15
C TYR A 122 -79.51 -6.70 14.29
N PHE A 123 -80.10 -7.58 15.11
CA PHE A 123 -79.37 -8.32 16.13
C PHE A 123 -78.29 -9.23 15.52
N LEU A 124 -78.62 -10.01 14.50
CA LEU A 124 -77.66 -10.87 13.78
C LEU A 124 -76.55 -10.05 13.10
N ALA A 125 -76.87 -8.90 12.50
CA ALA A 125 -75.87 -8.00 11.93
C ALA A 125 -74.93 -7.43 13.01
N GLY A 126 -75.47 -7.01 14.16
CA GLY A 126 -74.67 -6.54 15.31
C GLY A 126 -73.74 -7.61 15.87
N VAL A 127 -74.21 -8.85 16.00
CA VAL A 127 -73.36 -10.00 16.41
C VAL A 127 -72.26 -10.26 15.38
N GLY A 128 -72.55 -10.18 14.08
CA GLY A 128 -71.54 -10.31 13.03
C GLY A 128 -70.42 -9.26 13.13
N ILE A 129 -70.78 -7.99 13.36
CA ILE A 129 -69.81 -6.89 13.56
C ILE A 129 -69.01 -7.10 14.86
N PHE A 130 -69.65 -7.56 15.94
CA PHE A 130 -68.99 -7.83 17.22
C PHE A 130 -67.96 -8.97 17.12
N VAL A 131 -68.31 -10.08 16.45
CA VAL A 131 -67.38 -11.19 16.18
C VAL A 131 -66.23 -10.75 15.27
N LEU A 132 -66.50 -9.94 14.24
CA LEU A 132 -65.45 -9.36 13.40
C LEU A 132 -64.51 -8.45 14.21
N GLY A 133 -65.04 -7.63 15.12
CA GLY A 133 -64.25 -6.80 16.04
C GLY A 133 -63.37 -7.62 16.98
N ILE A 134 -63.87 -8.73 17.51
CA ILE A 134 -63.08 -9.67 18.32
C ILE A 134 -61.97 -10.32 17.48
N LEU A 135 -62.26 -10.77 16.26
CA LEU A 135 -61.27 -11.35 15.36
C LEU A 135 -60.16 -10.36 15.00
N VAL A 136 -60.51 -9.12 14.64
CA VAL A 136 -59.54 -8.06 14.35
C VAL A 136 -58.71 -7.72 15.60
N GLY A 137 -59.34 -7.59 16.77
CA GLY A 137 -58.63 -7.39 18.03
C GLY A 137 -57.66 -8.52 18.37
N TRP A 138 -58.06 -9.77 18.13
CA TRP A 138 -57.21 -10.95 18.36
C TRP A 138 -56.02 -11.01 17.40
N PHE A 139 -56.21 -10.71 16.12
CA PHE A 139 -55.13 -10.64 15.13
C PHE A 139 -54.19 -9.44 15.33
N ILE A 140 -54.66 -8.34 15.91
CA ILE A 140 -53.79 -7.21 16.30
C ILE A 140 -52.98 -7.54 17.57
N HIS A 141 -53.58 -8.25 18.53
CA HIS A 141 -52.94 -8.54 19.82
C HIS A 141 -52.08 -9.81 19.83
N THR A 142 -52.20 -10.69 18.82
CA THR A 142 -51.36 -11.90 18.69
C THR A 142 -50.23 -11.71 17.68
N SER A 143 -49.00 -11.83 18.16
CA SER A 143 -47.79 -12.02 17.34
C SER A 143 -47.36 -10.90 16.40
N SER A 144 -47.46 -9.63 16.82
CA SER A 144 -46.35 -8.70 16.54
C SER A 144 -45.25 -8.90 17.58
N LYS A 145 -44.44 -9.96 17.41
CA LYS A 145 -43.06 -9.86 17.86
C LYS A 145 -42.44 -8.77 17.00
N ARG A 146 -42.05 -7.64 17.61
CA ARG A 146 -41.02 -6.79 16.98
C ARG A 146 -39.88 -7.72 16.57
N PRO A 147 -39.31 -7.59 15.36
CA PRO A 147 -37.93 -7.95 15.18
C PRO A 147 -37.16 -7.12 16.22
N THR A 148 -36.65 -7.78 17.26
CA THR A 148 -35.47 -7.26 17.93
C THR A 148 -34.46 -7.05 16.82
N ALA A 149 -34.04 -5.82 16.57
CA ALA A 149 -32.93 -5.59 15.64
C ALA A 149 -31.78 -6.49 16.15
N PRO A 150 -31.26 -7.42 15.34
CA PRO A 150 -30.18 -8.27 15.81
C PRO A 150 -29.02 -7.37 16.25
N PRO A 151 -28.26 -7.77 17.30
CA PRO A 151 -26.96 -7.16 17.50
C PRO A 151 -26.19 -7.23 16.18
N PRO A 152 -25.43 -6.19 15.81
CA PRO A 152 -24.82 -6.12 14.48
C PRO A 152 -23.86 -7.30 14.30
N GLU A 153 -24.21 -8.22 13.40
CA GLU A 153 -23.54 -9.52 13.18
C GLU A 153 -22.01 -9.41 12.99
N SER A 154 -21.54 -8.23 12.56
CA SER A 154 -20.13 -7.87 12.42
C SER A 154 -19.34 -7.81 13.74
N LEU A 155 -19.97 -7.53 14.89
CA LEU A 155 -19.29 -7.47 16.19
C LEU A 155 -19.07 -8.86 16.77
N ASP A 156 -20.13 -9.68 16.84
CA ASP A 156 -20.08 -11.07 17.30
C ASP A 156 -19.06 -11.88 16.47
N LEU A 157 -19.05 -11.71 15.14
CA LEU A 157 -18.07 -12.32 14.23
C LEU A 157 -16.63 -11.85 14.51
N LEU A 158 -16.43 -10.56 14.79
CA LEU A 158 -15.10 -10.02 15.08
C LEU A 158 -14.57 -10.58 16.41
N GLU A 159 -15.41 -10.64 17.45
CA GLU A 159 -15.06 -11.24 18.73
C GLU A 159 -14.70 -12.73 18.57
N GLU A 160 -15.49 -13.49 17.80
CA GLU A 160 -15.17 -14.91 17.57
C GLU A 160 -13.91 -15.12 16.72
N LEU A 161 -13.64 -14.28 15.72
CA LEU A 161 -12.39 -14.31 14.96
C LEU A 161 -11.17 -14.03 15.86
N LEU A 162 -11.27 -13.02 16.74
CA LEU A 162 -10.24 -12.71 17.74
C LEU A 162 -10.04 -13.87 18.72
N ARG A 163 -11.12 -14.49 19.21
CA ARG A 163 -11.12 -15.69 20.07
C ARG A 163 -10.50 -16.92 19.37
N GLY A 164 -10.61 -17.00 18.04
CA GLY A 164 -10.04 -18.06 17.21
C GLY A 164 -8.52 -17.95 17.03
N ILE A 165 -7.99 -16.72 16.98
CA ILE A 165 -6.56 -16.41 16.86
C ILE A 165 -5.91 -16.52 18.24
N LYS A 166 -4.97 -17.45 18.41
CA LYS A 166 -4.35 -17.72 19.72
C LYS A 166 -2.83 -17.77 19.63
N ALA A 167 -2.17 -17.27 20.68
CA ALA A 167 -0.72 -17.14 20.75
C ALA A 167 0.00 -18.49 20.61
N ASP A 168 -0.49 -19.56 21.26
CA ASP A 168 0.05 -20.92 21.16
C ASP A 168 0.10 -21.44 19.71
N LYS A 169 -0.95 -21.18 18.92
CA LYS A 169 -1.02 -21.54 17.50
C LYS A 169 -0.07 -20.70 16.65
N ILE A 170 0.11 -19.41 16.96
CA ILE A 170 1.09 -18.54 16.29
C ILE A 170 2.50 -19.08 16.59
N ASP A 171 2.80 -19.38 17.85
CA ASP A 171 4.10 -19.92 18.32
C ASP A 171 4.46 -21.24 17.63
N ALA A 172 3.49 -22.15 17.51
CA ALA A 172 3.67 -23.44 16.83
C ALA A 172 3.98 -23.27 15.34
N LEU A 173 3.22 -22.42 14.64
CA LEU A 173 3.51 -22.08 13.24
C LEU A 173 4.84 -21.34 13.10
N GLN A 174 5.16 -20.42 14.01
CA GLN A 174 6.40 -19.65 13.97
C GLN A 174 7.62 -20.58 14.02
N LYS A 175 7.59 -21.57 14.92
CA LYS A 175 8.64 -22.61 15.02
C LYS A 175 8.75 -23.42 13.72
N SER A 176 7.61 -23.79 13.11
CA SER A 176 7.59 -24.55 11.84
C SER A 176 8.00 -23.72 10.61
N PHE A 177 7.78 -22.40 10.58
CA PHE A 177 8.33 -21.51 9.55
C PHE A 177 9.79 -21.15 9.80
N SER A 178 10.27 -21.18 11.04
CA SER A 178 11.66 -20.90 11.41
C SER A 178 12.62 -22.05 11.06
N SER A 179 12.16 -23.30 11.12
CA SER A 179 12.97 -24.44 10.64
C SER A 179 13.27 -24.37 9.14
N LEU A 180 12.42 -23.68 8.36
CA LEU A 180 12.62 -23.39 6.93
C LEU A 180 13.57 -22.19 6.68
N ALA A 181 14.47 -21.87 7.61
CA ALA A 181 15.47 -20.81 7.44
C ALA A 181 16.58 -21.16 6.44
N GLY A 182 16.99 -22.43 6.39
CA GLY A 182 17.99 -22.93 5.42
C GLY A 182 17.41 -23.38 4.08
N ASP A 183 16.08 -23.43 3.97
CA ASP A 183 15.36 -23.94 2.80
C ASP A 183 15.44 -23.01 1.58
N SER A 184 15.30 -23.59 0.38
CA SER A 184 15.14 -22.80 -0.83
C SER A 184 13.87 -21.93 -0.75
N GLU A 185 13.89 -20.76 -1.40
CA GLU A 185 12.75 -19.86 -1.39
C GLU A 185 11.53 -20.47 -2.10
N GLU A 186 11.75 -21.35 -3.10
CA GLU A 186 10.73 -22.21 -3.68
C GLU A 186 10.15 -23.21 -2.67
N SER A 187 10.99 -23.87 -1.88
CA SER A 187 10.55 -24.82 -0.83
C SER A 187 9.63 -24.14 0.18
N ARG A 188 10.02 -22.95 0.65
CA ARG A 188 9.23 -22.11 1.56
C ARG A 188 7.88 -21.69 0.95
N ALA A 189 7.88 -21.22 -0.29
CA ALA A 189 6.64 -20.81 -0.96
C ALA A 189 5.71 -22.00 -1.24
N ARG A 190 6.25 -23.16 -1.67
CA ARG A 190 5.49 -24.41 -1.80
C ARG A 190 4.96 -24.95 -0.47
N TYR A 191 5.70 -24.76 0.63
CA TYR A 191 5.22 -25.11 1.98
C TYR A 191 4.04 -24.20 2.38
N LEU A 192 4.15 -22.88 2.21
CA LEU A 192 3.07 -21.93 2.49
C LEU A 192 1.80 -22.23 1.67
N TYR A 193 1.95 -22.48 0.36
CA TYR A 193 0.87 -22.93 -0.51
C TYR A 193 0.14 -24.15 0.08
N ARG A 194 0.89 -25.18 0.52
CA ARG A 194 0.31 -26.39 1.13
C ARG A 194 -0.40 -26.12 2.45
N GLN A 195 0.13 -25.23 3.30
CA GLN A 195 -0.54 -24.82 4.53
C GLN A 195 -1.88 -24.14 4.24
N TRP A 196 -1.91 -23.18 3.31
CA TRP A 196 -3.12 -22.40 3.02
C TRP A 196 -4.22 -23.27 2.38
N VAL A 197 -3.86 -24.14 1.43
CA VAL A 197 -4.79 -25.15 0.88
C VAL A 197 -5.27 -26.12 1.96
N GLY A 198 -4.38 -26.57 2.86
CA GLY A 198 -4.71 -27.47 3.97
C GLY A 198 -5.67 -26.88 5.01
N LEU A 199 -5.76 -25.56 5.14
CA LEU A 199 -6.74 -24.88 6.01
C LEU A 199 -8.15 -24.85 5.40
N GLY A 200 -8.27 -25.07 4.08
CA GLY A 200 -9.52 -25.00 3.32
C GLY A 200 -9.61 -23.84 2.33
N LEU A 201 -8.53 -23.08 2.10
CA LEU A 201 -8.52 -22.03 1.08
C LEU A 201 -8.45 -22.66 -0.33
N THR A 202 -9.55 -22.58 -1.08
CA THR A 202 -9.75 -23.35 -2.33
C THR A 202 -9.10 -22.74 -3.56
N ASP A 203 -8.89 -21.42 -3.56
CA ASP A 203 -8.24 -20.68 -4.64
C ASP A 203 -6.90 -20.15 -4.12
N VAL A 204 -5.82 -20.82 -4.48
CA VAL A 204 -4.44 -20.47 -4.13
C VAL A 204 -3.53 -20.65 -5.34
N HIS A 205 -2.67 -19.68 -5.58
CA HIS A 205 -1.77 -19.61 -6.72
C HIS A 205 -0.33 -19.34 -6.29
N LEU A 206 0.61 -19.91 -7.05
CA LEU A 206 2.05 -19.74 -6.89
C LEU A 206 2.61 -19.02 -8.13
N TYR A 207 2.75 -17.70 -8.04
CA TYR A 207 3.37 -16.90 -9.10
C TYR A 207 4.90 -16.96 -8.98
N ASN A 208 5.62 -16.84 -10.09
CA ASN A 208 7.08 -16.79 -10.08
C ASN A 208 7.61 -15.76 -11.07
N HIS A 209 8.60 -15.00 -10.65
CA HIS A 209 9.24 -13.94 -11.46
C HIS A 209 10.75 -14.20 -11.49
N THR A 210 11.37 -14.14 -12.66
CA THR A 210 12.84 -14.24 -12.78
C THR A 210 13.41 -12.84 -12.67
N VAL A 211 14.12 -12.58 -11.58
CA VAL A 211 14.52 -11.23 -11.15
C VAL A 211 16.02 -11.19 -10.86
N LEU A 212 16.62 -10.00 -11.00
CA LEU A 212 18.06 -9.84 -10.85
C LEU A 212 18.40 -9.48 -9.39
N LEU A 213 18.88 -10.46 -8.63
CA LEU A 213 19.21 -10.31 -7.21
C LEU A 213 20.67 -9.96 -7.00
N SER A 214 20.94 -9.03 -6.09
CA SER A 214 22.27 -8.83 -5.51
C SER A 214 22.43 -9.70 -4.27
N LEU A 215 23.50 -10.50 -4.23
CA LEU A 215 23.79 -11.49 -3.19
C LEU A 215 25.24 -11.34 -2.69
N PRO A 216 25.61 -11.88 -1.52
CA PRO A 216 27.01 -12.02 -1.16
C PRO A 216 27.75 -12.93 -2.15
N GLY A 217 29.01 -12.61 -2.46
CA GLY A 217 29.87 -13.49 -3.24
C GLY A 217 30.49 -14.62 -2.41
N SER A 218 31.33 -15.42 -3.07
CA SER A 218 32.09 -16.52 -2.45
C SER A 218 33.17 -16.07 -1.46
N THR A 219 33.54 -14.79 -1.47
CA THR A 219 34.43 -14.16 -0.49
C THR A 219 33.66 -13.17 0.39
N PRO A 220 34.01 -13.04 1.68
CA PRO A 220 33.45 -11.99 2.53
C PRO A 220 33.93 -10.61 2.12
N ASN A 221 33.04 -9.64 2.25
CA ASN A 221 33.38 -8.22 2.18
C ASN A 221 34.26 -7.88 3.39
N THR A 222 35.34 -7.11 3.18
CA THR A 222 36.35 -6.83 4.22
C THR A 222 36.63 -5.34 4.37
N ILE A 223 37.03 -4.96 5.58
CA ILE A 223 37.52 -3.63 5.91
C ILE A 223 38.94 -3.81 6.46
N THR A 224 39.94 -3.30 5.75
CA THR A 224 41.35 -3.42 6.15
C THR A 224 41.91 -2.04 6.51
N ASP A 225 42.40 -1.89 7.74
CA ASP A 225 43.14 -0.71 8.17
C ASP A 225 44.58 -0.78 7.65
N ARG A 226 45.07 0.29 7.00
CA ARG A 226 46.35 0.27 6.28
C ARG A 226 47.56 0.68 7.12
N SER A 227 47.36 1.26 8.30
CA SER A 227 48.48 1.57 9.22
C SER A 227 48.82 0.37 10.10
N SER A 228 47.79 -0.32 10.61
CA SER A 228 47.92 -1.55 11.40
C SER A 228 48.01 -2.84 10.57
N HIS A 229 47.72 -2.76 9.27
CA HIS A 229 47.47 -3.91 8.37
C HIS A 229 46.35 -4.86 8.84
N GLN A 230 45.54 -4.48 9.83
CA GLN A 230 44.52 -5.34 10.41
C GLN A 230 43.28 -5.42 9.51
N CYS A 231 42.89 -6.63 9.15
CA CYS A 231 41.70 -6.93 8.35
C CYS A 231 40.54 -7.35 9.25
N PHE A 232 39.37 -6.77 9.02
CA PHE A 232 38.12 -7.06 9.73
C PHE A 232 37.03 -7.57 8.79
N LEU A 233 36.26 -8.54 9.26
CA LEU A 233 34.94 -8.87 8.72
C LEU A 233 33.91 -7.82 9.19
N PRO A 234 32.75 -7.65 8.53
CA PRO A 234 31.85 -6.52 8.80
C PRO A 234 31.27 -6.49 10.22
N HIS A 235 31.18 -7.65 10.87
CA HIS A 235 30.74 -7.77 12.27
C HIS A 235 31.84 -7.46 13.31
N GLY A 236 33.07 -7.18 12.87
CA GLY A 236 34.20 -6.74 13.71
C GLY A 236 35.22 -7.84 14.07
N THR A 237 34.98 -9.10 13.70
CA THR A 237 35.95 -10.18 13.90
C THR A 237 37.15 -10.04 12.95
N PRO A 238 38.40 -10.25 13.42
CA PRO A 238 39.59 -10.28 12.56
C PRO A 238 39.51 -11.33 11.45
N CYS A 239 40.04 -11.02 10.26
CA CYS A 239 39.92 -11.88 9.07
C CYS A 239 40.64 -13.24 9.18
N ASP A 240 41.64 -13.34 10.06
CA ASP A 240 42.37 -14.55 10.43
C ASP A 240 41.55 -15.48 11.35
N GLN A 241 40.63 -14.93 12.15
CA GLN A 241 39.77 -15.67 13.07
C GLN A 241 38.47 -16.16 12.42
N ARG A 242 38.48 -16.35 11.09
CA ARG A 242 37.28 -16.68 10.30
C ARG A 242 36.73 -18.07 10.66
N GLY A 243 35.54 -18.09 11.24
CA GLY A 243 34.82 -19.32 11.56
C GLY A 243 33.97 -19.85 10.38
N PRO A 244 33.58 -21.14 10.40
CA PRO A 244 32.73 -21.72 9.35
C PRO A 244 31.33 -21.08 9.27
N THR A 245 30.86 -20.44 10.34
CA THR A 245 29.58 -19.73 10.38
C THR A 245 29.64 -18.33 9.76
N ASP A 246 30.81 -17.79 9.42
CA ASP A 246 30.92 -16.40 8.94
C ASP A 246 30.35 -16.19 7.53
N LEU A 247 30.36 -17.22 6.68
CA LEU A 247 29.65 -17.21 5.40
C LEU A 247 28.13 -17.15 5.58
N LEU A 248 27.60 -17.81 6.62
CA LEU A 248 26.18 -17.70 6.98
C LEU A 248 25.88 -16.28 7.51
N LYS A 249 26.72 -15.73 8.39
CA LYS A 249 26.58 -14.34 8.88
C LYS A 249 26.65 -13.32 7.73
N GLN A 250 27.50 -13.55 6.73
CA GLN A 250 27.65 -12.68 5.55
C GLN A 250 26.33 -12.53 4.77
N GLN A 251 25.50 -13.58 4.69
CA GLN A 251 24.16 -13.53 4.07
C GLN A 251 23.19 -12.54 4.75
N PHE A 252 23.57 -12.04 5.93
CA PHE A 252 22.86 -11.06 6.75
C PHE A 252 23.72 -9.81 7.04
N SER A 253 24.91 -9.64 6.40
CA SER A 253 25.88 -8.56 6.71
C SER A 253 26.43 -7.88 5.44
N TYR A 254 25.55 -7.36 4.58
CA TYR A 254 25.93 -6.65 3.34
C TYR A 254 24.84 -5.67 2.89
N ALA A 255 25.18 -4.69 2.04
CA ALA A 255 24.18 -3.92 1.29
C ALA A 255 23.94 -4.57 -0.07
N ALA A 256 22.74 -5.11 -0.29
CA ALA A 256 22.32 -5.56 -1.61
C ALA A 256 22.25 -4.37 -2.57
N TYR A 257 22.78 -4.54 -3.78
CA TYR A 257 22.88 -3.53 -4.84
C TYR A 257 23.88 -2.37 -4.59
N SER A 258 24.82 -2.56 -3.67
CA SER A 258 26.07 -1.76 -3.59
C SER A 258 26.90 -1.87 -4.87
N ALA A 259 27.79 -0.90 -5.12
CA ALA A 259 28.92 -1.10 -6.01
C ALA A 259 29.85 -2.24 -5.50
N VAL A 260 30.65 -2.79 -6.41
CA VAL A 260 31.52 -3.97 -6.21
C VAL A 260 32.95 -3.58 -6.59
N GLY A 261 33.94 -4.12 -5.88
CA GLY A 261 35.37 -3.79 -6.05
C GLY A 261 36.02 -3.38 -4.73
N SER A 262 37.07 -2.55 -4.80
CA SER A 262 37.77 -2.02 -3.63
C SER A 262 37.92 -0.50 -3.71
N VAL A 263 37.72 0.19 -2.59
CA VAL A 263 37.95 1.64 -2.44
C VAL A 263 38.90 1.89 -1.27
N GLN A 264 39.80 2.86 -1.41
CA GLN A 264 40.72 3.31 -0.37
C GLN A 264 40.46 4.78 -0.06
N GLY A 265 40.31 5.12 1.22
CA GLY A 265 40.11 6.49 1.69
C GLY A 265 40.35 6.62 3.20
N GLU A 266 40.33 7.84 3.70
CA GLU A 266 40.30 8.10 5.14
C GLU A 266 38.88 7.99 5.68
N VAL A 267 38.77 7.54 6.93
CA VAL A 267 37.51 7.49 7.68
C VAL A 267 37.08 8.90 8.05
N VAL A 268 35.92 9.31 7.55
CA VAL A 268 35.24 10.55 7.94
C VAL A 268 33.98 10.19 8.72
N ASP A 269 33.91 10.64 9.97
CA ASP A 269 32.66 10.65 10.73
C ASP A 269 31.74 11.72 10.15
N VAL A 270 30.53 11.32 9.73
CA VAL A 270 29.48 12.24 9.28
C VAL A 270 28.20 12.06 10.09
N GLN A 271 28.28 11.43 11.27
CA GLN A 271 27.15 11.19 12.18
C GLN A 271 25.92 10.61 11.45
N TYR A 272 24.80 11.33 11.36
CA TYR A 272 23.60 10.84 10.68
C TYR A 272 23.55 11.22 9.19
N ALA A 273 24.60 11.83 8.64
CA ALA A 273 24.67 12.38 7.29
C ALA A 273 23.51 13.35 6.99
N SER A 274 23.18 14.21 7.95
CA SER A 274 22.39 15.42 7.69
C SER A 274 23.16 16.39 6.79
N VAL A 275 22.48 17.34 6.17
CA VAL A 275 23.15 18.34 5.32
C VAL A 275 24.12 19.19 6.16
N GLU A 276 23.81 19.36 7.44
CA GLU A 276 24.58 20.08 8.45
C GLU A 276 25.83 19.28 8.90
N ASP A 277 25.73 17.95 9.00
CA ASP A 277 26.91 17.08 9.19
C ASP A 277 27.86 17.17 8.00
N LEU A 278 27.31 17.06 6.79
CA LEU A 278 28.09 17.04 5.54
C LEU A 278 28.75 18.40 5.24
N ARG A 279 28.09 19.51 5.59
CA ARG A 279 28.72 20.85 5.58
C ARG A 279 29.90 20.92 6.55
N ARG A 280 29.69 20.61 7.85
CA ARG A 280 30.78 20.64 8.86
C ARG A 280 31.97 19.75 8.50
N ALA A 281 31.72 18.60 7.87
CA ALA A 281 32.76 17.73 7.34
C ALA A 281 33.51 18.38 6.16
N LYS A 282 32.79 19.03 5.22
CA LYS A 282 33.36 19.71 4.05
C LYS A 282 34.14 20.98 4.41
N ASP A 283 33.69 21.72 5.42
CA ASP A 283 34.33 22.94 5.91
C ASP A 283 35.70 22.67 6.57
N SER A 284 35.96 21.40 6.94
CA SER A 284 37.19 20.95 7.61
C SER A 284 38.04 19.96 6.80
N LEU A 285 37.52 19.37 5.71
CA LEU A 285 38.17 18.29 4.96
C LEU A 285 37.81 18.30 3.46
N ASN A 286 38.74 17.83 2.63
CA ASN A 286 38.38 17.34 1.30
C ASN A 286 37.77 15.94 1.43
N LEU A 287 36.47 15.83 1.09
CA LEU A 287 35.68 14.60 1.16
C LEU A 287 35.80 13.71 -0.10
N THR A 288 36.41 14.23 -1.17
CA THR A 288 36.55 13.54 -2.45
C THR A 288 37.33 12.24 -2.31
N ASN A 289 36.76 11.12 -2.75
CA ASN A 289 37.30 9.75 -2.63
C ASN A 289 37.46 9.23 -1.19
N GLN A 290 36.92 9.91 -0.17
CA GLN A 290 36.96 9.43 1.21
C GLN A 290 35.90 8.37 1.50
N ILE A 291 35.92 7.81 2.72
CA ILE A 291 34.99 6.78 3.19
C ILE A 291 34.20 7.32 4.39
N ALA A 292 32.90 7.50 4.22
CA ALA A 292 32.01 7.98 5.27
C ALA A 292 31.64 6.86 6.24
N VAL A 293 31.59 7.16 7.54
CA VAL A 293 30.99 6.32 8.59
C VAL A 293 29.69 6.98 9.05
N VAL A 294 28.58 6.25 8.93
CA VAL A 294 27.21 6.81 8.94
C VAL A 294 26.28 6.01 9.85
N LYS A 295 25.54 6.72 10.70
CA LYS A 295 24.44 6.18 11.52
C LYS A 295 23.16 6.02 10.71
N LEU A 296 22.48 4.89 10.88
CA LEU A 296 21.09 4.73 10.43
C LEU A 296 20.12 5.53 11.31
N GLY A 297 18.84 5.60 10.91
CA GLY A 297 17.84 6.45 11.58
C GLY A 297 17.84 7.91 11.08
N GLN A 298 16.95 8.73 11.63
CA GLN A 298 16.65 10.13 11.30
C GLN A 298 16.17 10.46 9.86
N ALA A 299 16.76 9.88 8.82
CA ALA A 299 16.39 10.11 7.42
C ALA A 299 16.50 8.84 6.55
N PRO A 300 15.77 8.75 5.41
CA PRO A 300 15.80 7.57 4.55
C PRO A 300 17.19 7.26 3.98
N LEU A 301 17.59 5.99 3.99
CA LEU A 301 18.94 5.56 3.60
C LEU A 301 19.33 6.00 2.18
N LEU A 302 18.45 5.86 1.19
CA LEU A 302 18.75 6.24 -0.19
C LEU A 302 18.99 7.74 -0.36
N TYR A 303 18.29 8.58 0.42
CA TYR A 303 18.50 10.02 0.45
C TYR A 303 19.89 10.36 1.03
N LYS A 304 20.28 9.74 2.16
CA LYS A 304 21.64 9.90 2.71
C LYS A 304 22.72 9.49 1.70
N LEU A 305 22.51 8.38 0.99
CA LEU A 305 23.46 7.87 0.00
C LEU A 305 23.57 8.77 -1.25
N SER A 306 22.48 9.44 -1.66
CA SER A 306 22.56 10.49 -2.70
C SER A 306 23.47 11.61 -2.23
N LEU A 307 23.18 12.22 -1.07
CA LEU A 307 23.99 13.33 -0.53
C LEU A 307 25.47 12.95 -0.36
N LEU A 308 25.77 11.72 0.06
CA LEU A 308 27.15 11.23 0.18
C LEU A 308 27.84 11.12 -1.19
N SER A 309 27.13 10.68 -2.22
CA SER A 309 27.63 10.69 -3.60
C SER A 309 27.87 12.13 -4.10
N ASP A 310 26.93 13.05 -3.82
CA ASP A 310 26.97 14.45 -4.24
C ASP A 310 28.12 15.23 -3.56
N PHE A 311 28.48 14.85 -2.33
CA PHE A 311 29.65 15.38 -1.60
C PHE A 311 30.98 14.67 -1.96
N GLY A 312 30.97 13.72 -2.90
CA GLY A 312 32.19 13.13 -3.47
C GLY A 312 32.77 11.92 -2.73
N PHE A 313 32.05 11.34 -1.76
CA PHE A 313 32.45 10.08 -1.13
C PHE A 313 32.44 8.92 -2.13
N ARG A 314 33.20 7.86 -1.84
CA ARG A 314 33.26 6.65 -2.70
C ARG A 314 33.03 5.35 -1.94
N GLY A 315 33.26 5.35 -0.62
CA GLY A 315 32.83 4.29 0.29
C GLY A 315 31.89 4.82 1.37
N VAL A 316 30.97 3.98 1.84
CA VAL A 316 30.07 4.27 2.96
C VAL A 316 29.96 3.06 3.88
N LEU A 317 30.29 3.24 5.15
CA LEU A 317 30.13 2.26 6.21
C LEU A 317 28.90 2.62 7.05
N LEU A 318 27.89 1.76 7.04
CA LEU A 318 26.62 1.98 7.75
C LEU A 318 26.63 1.24 9.10
N TYR A 319 26.22 1.88 10.18
CA TYR A 319 25.98 1.21 11.46
C TYR A 319 24.71 1.72 12.14
N ILE A 320 24.23 0.98 13.13
CA ILE A 320 23.20 1.42 14.08
C ILE A 320 23.96 1.82 15.34
N ASP A 321 23.78 3.05 15.83
CA ASP A 321 24.38 3.48 17.09
C ASP A 321 23.74 2.69 18.24
N PRO A 322 24.50 2.21 19.24
CA PRO A 322 23.93 1.55 20.42
C PRO A 322 22.85 2.36 21.15
N CYS A 323 22.82 3.68 20.99
CA CYS A 323 21.78 4.54 21.55
C CYS A 323 20.50 4.64 20.70
N ASP A 324 20.56 4.23 19.42
CA ASP A 324 19.39 4.07 18.54
C ASP A 324 18.79 2.65 18.63
N ALA A 325 19.36 1.77 19.47
CA ALA A 325 18.97 0.38 19.60
C ALA A 325 17.76 0.19 20.55
N PRO A 326 16.84 -0.76 20.26
CA PRO A 326 15.76 -1.11 21.19
C PRO A 326 16.31 -1.56 22.57
N PRO A 327 15.69 -1.14 23.70
CA PRO A 327 16.15 -1.50 25.03
C PRO A 327 16.37 -3.00 25.23
N GLY A 328 17.47 -3.36 25.88
CA GLY A 328 17.84 -4.75 26.17
C GLY A 328 18.46 -5.52 24.99
N ARG A 329 18.47 -5.00 23.75
CA ARG A 329 19.11 -5.68 22.61
C ARG A 329 20.60 -5.30 22.49
N ASN A 330 21.49 -6.27 22.73
CA ASN A 330 22.92 -6.10 22.48
C ASN A 330 23.26 -6.22 20.99
N ILE A 331 23.36 -5.08 20.29
CA ILE A 331 23.74 -5.00 18.87
C ILE A 331 25.25 -4.82 18.62
N TRP A 332 26.10 -4.79 19.66
CA TRP A 332 27.49 -4.31 19.53
C TRP A 332 28.32 -5.04 18.46
N HIS A 333 28.11 -6.35 18.32
CA HIS A 333 28.78 -7.19 17.33
C HIS A 333 27.85 -7.66 16.20
N GLU A 334 26.63 -7.13 16.11
CA GLU A 334 25.70 -7.43 15.02
C GLU A 334 25.98 -6.53 13.81
N ALA A 335 26.28 -7.13 12.66
CA ALA A 335 26.15 -6.48 11.35
C ALA A 335 24.88 -6.97 10.67
N PHE A 336 24.29 -6.13 9.81
CA PHE A 336 22.93 -6.31 9.29
C PHE A 336 22.88 -6.18 7.76
N ARG A 337 21.74 -6.58 7.16
CA ARG A 337 21.51 -6.48 5.71
C ARG A 337 20.63 -5.27 5.40
N VAL A 338 21.03 -4.49 4.41
CA VAL A 338 20.18 -3.45 3.79
C VAL A 338 20.01 -3.74 2.30
N THR A 339 19.01 -3.11 1.69
CA THR A 339 18.83 -3.08 0.24
C THR A 339 18.98 -1.64 -0.25
N LEU A 340 19.74 -1.45 -1.32
CA LEU A 340 19.81 -0.16 -2.03
C LEU A 340 18.79 -0.06 -3.18
N ASN A 341 18.05 -1.13 -3.46
CA ASN A 341 16.94 -1.13 -4.41
C ASN A 341 15.70 -0.45 -3.79
N PRO A 342 15.17 0.64 -4.39
CA PRO A 342 13.96 1.32 -3.91
C PRO A 342 12.67 0.51 -4.10
N GLY A 343 12.60 -0.36 -5.12
CA GLY A 343 11.37 -1.09 -5.44
C GLY A 343 11.44 -1.85 -6.77
N GLY A 344 10.92 -3.08 -6.80
CA GLY A 344 10.75 -3.87 -8.03
C GLY A 344 12.01 -4.54 -8.56
N ASN A 345 11.93 -5.14 -9.74
CA ASN A 345 13.04 -5.80 -10.39
C ASN A 345 14.01 -4.75 -10.98
N PRO A 346 15.26 -4.65 -10.49
CA PRO A 346 16.17 -3.57 -10.86
C PRO A 346 16.54 -3.63 -12.35
N SER A 347 16.16 -2.59 -13.08
CA SER A 347 16.35 -2.48 -14.52
C SER A 347 17.59 -1.65 -14.81
N PHE A 348 18.70 -2.32 -15.17
CA PHE A 348 20.01 -1.69 -15.39
C PHE A 348 20.10 -0.99 -16.75
N ALA A 349 19.51 0.20 -16.84
CA ALA A 349 19.64 1.12 -17.97
C ALA A 349 21.03 1.81 -17.96
N GLY A 350 22.11 1.03 -18.09
CA GLY A 350 23.48 1.54 -18.15
C GLY A 350 24.57 0.48 -18.03
N SER A 351 25.68 0.70 -18.74
CA SER A 351 26.88 -0.15 -18.71
C SER A 351 27.63 -0.03 -17.39
N GLY A 352 27.20 -0.77 -16.37
CA GLY A 352 27.83 -0.79 -15.05
C GLY A 352 27.24 -1.78 -14.04
N GLY A 353 25.96 -2.20 -14.21
CA GLY A 353 25.39 -3.32 -13.47
C GLY A 353 25.21 -3.13 -11.95
N SER A 354 25.31 -1.90 -11.43
CA SER A 354 24.99 -1.54 -10.05
C SER A 354 24.07 -0.31 -9.99
N LEU A 355 23.29 -0.21 -8.91
CA LEU A 355 22.33 0.89 -8.67
C LEU A 355 23.00 2.17 -8.16
N THR A 356 24.28 2.10 -7.76
CA THR A 356 25.06 3.23 -7.26
C THR A 356 26.54 3.04 -7.61
N SER A 357 27.29 4.14 -7.64
CA SER A 357 28.75 4.10 -7.72
C SER A 357 29.43 4.00 -6.34
N LEU A 358 28.66 4.06 -5.24
CA LEU A 358 29.16 3.95 -3.87
C LEU A 358 29.35 2.50 -3.44
N LEU A 359 30.51 2.21 -2.82
CA LEU A 359 30.75 0.96 -2.12
C LEU A 359 30.16 1.06 -0.70
N VAL A 360 28.99 0.45 -0.48
CA VAL A 360 28.22 0.55 0.77
C VAL A 360 28.29 -0.76 1.55
N GLN A 361 28.76 -0.72 2.79
CA GLN A 361 28.88 -1.91 3.65
C GLN A 361 28.35 -1.64 5.07
N PRO A 362 27.29 -2.35 5.51
CA PRO A 362 26.90 -2.40 6.91
C PRO A 362 27.98 -3.01 7.80
N ILE A 363 28.25 -2.40 8.94
CA ILE A 363 29.20 -2.86 9.95
C ILE A 363 28.58 -2.85 11.35
N SER A 364 29.18 -3.59 12.28
CA SER A 364 28.78 -3.57 13.69
C SER A 364 29.22 -2.28 14.39
N ALA A 365 28.50 -1.90 15.45
CA ALA A 365 28.84 -0.73 16.27
C ALA A 365 30.24 -0.84 16.91
N PHE A 366 30.69 -2.06 17.23
CA PHE A 366 32.05 -2.33 17.70
C PHE A 366 33.11 -1.98 16.64
N LEU A 367 32.88 -2.36 15.37
CA LEU A 367 33.80 -2.00 14.28
C LEU A 367 33.75 -0.49 14.00
N ALA A 368 32.56 0.13 14.02
CA ALA A 368 32.42 1.58 13.89
C ALA A 368 33.21 2.33 14.98
N LYS A 369 33.04 1.96 16.26
CA LYS A 369 33.82 2.49 17.39
C LYS A 369 35.33 2.35 17.18
N THR A 370 35.77 1.19 16.67
CA THR A 370 37.18 0.86 16.40
C THR A 370 37.77 1.68 15.24
N LEU A 371 36.97 2.04 14.24
CA LEU A 371 37.36 2.87 13.11
C LEU A 371 37.35 4.37 13.42
N LEU A 372 36.39 4.82 14.24
CA LEU A 372 36.25 6.20 14.70
C LEU A 372 37.21 6.57 15.84
N SER A 373 37.88 5.58 16.44
CA SER A 373 38.63 5.71 17.71
C SER A 373 37.78 6.31 18.84
N SER A 374 36.47 6.05 18.81
CA SER A 374 35.49 6.57 19.79
C SER A 374 35.80 6.02 21.18
N PRO A 375 35.72 6.84 22.25
CA PRO A 375 36.14 6.45 23.59
C PRO A 375 35.37 5.24 24.14
N SER A 376 35.96 4.59 25.15
CA SER A 376 35.31 3.51 25.87
C SER A 376 34.09 4.02 26.64
N VAL A 377 32.90 3.68 26.16
CA VAL A 377 31.67 3.69 26.98
C VAL A 377 31.95 2.91 28.27
N GLY A 378 32.00 3.61 29.40
CA GLY A 378 32.08 2.98 30.72
C GLY A 378 30.75 2.33 31.06
N GLN A 379 30.77 1.20 31.75
CA GLN A 379 29.55 0.52 32.19
C GLN A 379 28.98 1.18 33.46
N GLY A 380 28.59 2.45 33.38
CA GLY A 380 28.09 3.21 34.52
C GLY A 380 27.19 4.40 34.14
N ALA A 381 26.04 4.47 34.82
CA ALA A 381 25.09 5.58 34.89
C ALA A 381 24.43 6.05 33.58
N ASP A 382 23.31 5.40 33.24
CA ASP A 382 22.04 5.92 32.69
C ASP A 382 21.98 6.82 31.43
N ALA A 383 23.09 7.37 30.95
CA ALA A 383 23.14 8.20 29.74
C ALA A 383 23.86 7.44 28.62
N CYS A 384 23.14 7.09 27.55
CA CYS A 384 23.75 6.47 26.38
C CYS A 384 24.55 7.52 25.58
N THR A 385 25.86 7.33 25.49
CA THR A 385 26.75 8.22 24.74
C THR A 385 26.89 7.76 23.29
N LEU A 386 26.35 8.58 22.38
CA LEU A 386 26.46 8.41 20.93
C LEU A 386 27.91 8.23 20.46
N LEU A 387 28.15 7.24 19.58
CA LEU A 387 29.47 7.01 19.00
C LEU A 387 29.88 8.18 18.11
N SER A 388 31.10 8.68 18.30
CA SER A 388 31.63 9.82 17.56
C SER A 388 33.15 9.82 17.53
N MET A 389 33.74 10.34 16.46
CA MET A 389 35.17 10.59 16.36
C MET A 389 35.55 11.79 17.24
N PRO A 390 36.43 11.65 18.24
CA PRO A 390 36.86 12.77 19.07
C PRO A 390 37.58 13.87 18.25
N PRO A 391 37.53 15.14 18.69
CA PRO A 391 38.29 16.20 18.04
C PRO A 391 39.79 15.88 18.05
N ASN A 392 40.48 16.28 16.97
CA ASN A 392 41.92 16.05 16.75
C ASN A 392 42.36 14.56 16.64
N THR A 393 41.42 13.63 16.47
CA THR A 393 41.73 12.21 16.18
C THR A 393 42.39 12.04 14.81
N GLU A 394 43.48 11.27 14.73
CA GLU A 394 44.08 10.85 13.46
C GLU A 394 43.14 9.91 12.70
N ARG A 395 42.84 10.23 11.44
CA ARG A 395 41.88 9.47 10.62
C ARG A 395 42.54 8.22 10.08
N LYS A 396 41.99 7.05 10.42
CA LYS A 396 42.44 5.77 9.85
C LYS A 396 42.22 5.75 8.34
N LYS A 397 43.24 5.34 7.58
CA LYS A 397 43.16 5.17 6.13
C LYS A 397 42.92 3.71 5.81
N ILE A 398 41.71 3.39 5.38
CA ILE A 398 41.23 2.02 5.22
C ILE A 398 41.02 1.67 3.75
N THR A 399 41.04 0.37 3.46
CA THR A 399 40.55 -0.20 2.20
C THR A 399 39.28 -1.01 2.50
N VAL A 400 38.17 -0.67 1.85
CA VAL A 400 36.91 -1.42 1.89
C VAL A 400 36.78 -2.22 0.61
N THR A 401 36.58 -3.54 0.72
CA THR A 401 36.40 -4.45 -0.43
C THR A 401 35.03 -5.12 -0.37
N ILE A 402 34.25 -5.00 -1.45
CA ILE A 402 32.91 -5.56 -1.58
C ILE A 402 32.90 -6.52 -2.77
N GLY A 403 32.56 -7.78 -2.50
CA GLY A 403 32.51 -8.88 -3.46
C GLY A 403 31.10 -9.37 -3.77
N ASN A 404 30.08 -8.53 -3.63
CA ASN A 404 28.70 -8.90 -3.95
C ASN A 404 28.57 -9.38 -5.41
N GLN A 405 27.67 -10.34 -5.67
CA GLN A 405 27.45 -10.92 -6.99
C GLN A 405 25.99 -10.70 -7.44
N MET A 406 25.83 -10.30 -8.69
CA MET A 406 24.54 -10.13 -9.35
C MET A 406 24.12 -11.46 -10.01
N SER A 407 22.93 -11.95 -9.69
CA SER A 407 22.46 -13.28 -10.11
C SER A 407 20.97 -13.26 -10.42
N TYR A 408 20.60 -13.64 -11.65
CA TYR A 408 19.20 -13.91 -11.98
C TYR A 408 18.71 -15.14 -11.23
N LYS A 409 17.67 -14.97 -10.42
CA LYS A 409 17.00 -16.05 -9.70
C LYS A 409 15.50 -15.91 -9.79
N LYS A 410 14.79 -17.02 -9.62
CA LYS A 410 13.35 -16.97 -9.39
C LYS A 410 13.09 -16.49 -7.96
N ILE A 411 12.07 -15.65 -7.82
CA ILE A 411 11.33 -15.45 -6.58
C ILE A 411 9.92 -15.99 -6.76
N TYR A 412 9.30 -16.45 -5.67
CA TYR A 412 7.95 -17.01 -5.67
C TYR A 412 7.02 -16.17 -4.78
N ASN A 413 5.81 -15.91 -5.28
CA ASN A 413 4.72 -15.28 -4.52
C ASN A 413 3.60 -16.30 -4.31
N VAL A 414 3.12 -16.46 -3.07
CA VAL A 414 1.90 -17.24 -2.78
C VAL A 414 0.74 -16.28 -2.61
N VAL A 415 -0.33 -16.43 -3.39
CA VAL A 415 -1.52 -15.57 -3.32
C VAL A 415 -2.76 -16.46 -3.20
N GLY A 416 -3.62 -16.18 -2.22
CA GLY A 416 -4.82 -16.97 -1.96
C GLY A 416 -6.07 -16.09 -1.85
N TYR A 417 -7.17 -16.54 -2.44
CA TYR A 417 -8.42 -15.78 -2.56
C TYR A 417 -9.54 -16.42 -1.75
N LEU A 418 -9.99 -15.74 -0.69
CA LEU A 418 -11.25 -16.05 -0.02
C LEU A 418 -12.37 -15.29 -0.74
N LYS A 419 -13.06 -15.96 -1.67
CA LYS A 419 -14.10 -15.33 -2.50
C LYS A 419 -15.23 -14.77 -1.63
N GLY A 420 -15.61 -13.53 -1.91
CA GLY A 420 -16.75 -12.91 -1.26
C GLY A 420 -18.09 -13.31 -1.86
N ARG A 421 -19.17 -12.91 -1.19
CA ARG A 421 -20.54 -12.91 -1.73
C ARG A 421 -20.53 -12.17 -3.06
N LYS A 422 -21.06 -12.78 -4.13
CA LYS A 422 -21.04 -12.21 -5.49
C LYS A 422 -21.70 -10.83 -5.53
N ASN A 423 -20.87 -9.79 -5.53
CA ASN A 423 -21.25 -8.40 -5.74
C ASN A 423 -21.04 -8.04 -7.23
N PRO A 424 -21.86 -7.17 -7.84
CA PRO A 424 -21.72 -6.82 -9.27
C PRO A 424 -20.47 -6.00 -9.61
N ALA A 425 -19.67 -5.63 -8.61
CA ALA A 425 -18.28 -5.22 -8.78
C ALA A 425 -17.40 -6.13 -7.93
N ASP A 426 -16.50 -6.89 -8.57
CA ASP A 426 -15.50 -7.73 -7.91
C ASP A 426 -14.50 -6.86 -7.13
N ARG A 427 -14.84 -6.51 -5.89
CA ARG A 427 -14.00 -5.69 -5.00
C ARG A 427 -13.09 -6.56 -4.14
N HIS A 428 -11.88 -6.09 -3.90
CA HIS A 428 -10.81 -6.85 -3.24
C HIS A 428 -10.23 -6.11 -2.03
N VAL A 429 -10.10 -6.81 -0.91
CA VAL A 429 -9.31 -6.36 0.26
C VAL A 429 -8.06 -7.21 0.31
N LEU A 430 -6.89 -6.59 0.15
CA LEU A 430 -5.61 -7.30 0.11
C LEU A 430 -4.96 -7.29 1.49
N VAL A 431 -4.39 -8.42 1.91
CA VAL A 431 -3.62 -8.55 3.15
C VAL A 431 -2.27 -9.16 2.80
N GLY A 432 -1.19 -8.39 2.88
CA GLY A 432 0.11 -8.74 2.29
C GLY A 432 1.27 -8.75 3.27
N SER A 433 2.18 -9.71 3.11
CA SER A 433 3.36 -9.88 3.95
C SER A 433 4.53 -10.51 3.20
N ARG A 434 5.77 -10.19 3.57
CA ARG A 434 6.93 -11.04 3.28
C ARG A 434 6.83 -12.41 3.96
N HIS A 435 7.53 -13.39 3.40
CA HIS A 435 7.69 -14.72 4.00
C HIS A 435 9.16 -15.17 4.13
N ASP A 436 10.12 -14.26 4.06
CA ASP A 436 11.51 -14.60 4.32
C ASP A 436 11.73 -14.96 5.80
N SER A 437 12.11 -16.22 6.02
CA SER A 437 12.35 -16.85 7.33
C SER A 437 13.52 -16.22 8.09
N ASN A 438 14.28 -15.32 7.45
CA ASN A 438 15.38 -14.51 7.99
C ASN A 438 15.06 -13.71 9.27
N GLN A 439 13.79 -13.59 9.67
CA GLN A 439 13.35 -12.97 10.94
C GLN A 439 12.42 -13.92 11.72
N GLY A 440 12.76 -15.22 11.79
CA GLY A 440 12.09 -16.20 12.65
C GLY A 440 10.61 -16.44 12.33
N GLY A 441 10.21 -16.40 11.04
CA GLY A 441 8.93 -16.92 10.55
C GLY A 441 7.62 -16.26 11.03
N GLY A 442 7.64 -15.31 11.97
CA GLY A 442 6.45 -14.83 12.68
C GLY A 442 5.38 -14.18 11.78
N THR A 443 5.79 -13.48 10.71
CA THR A 443 4.87 -12.85 9.75
C THR A 443 4.03 -13.90 9.00
N SER A 444 4.67 -14.99 8.56
CA SER A 444 4.01 -16.14 7.94
C SER A 444 3.07 -16.86 8.92
N ALA A 445 3.45 -16.95 10.19
CA ALA A 445 2.62 -17.54 11.25
C ALA A 445 1.33 -16.74 11.49
N ILE A 446 1.44 -15.42 11.64
CA ILE A 446 0.30 -14.52 11.84
C ILE A 446 -0.64 -14.53 10.63
N MET A 447 -0.11 -14.42 9.40
CA MET A 447 -0.90 -14.52 8.17
C MET A 447 -1.65 -15.86 8.09
N THR A 448 -0.99 -16.96 8.43
CA THR A 448 -1.57 -18.31 8.35
C THR A 448 -2.61 -18.55 9.46
N GLN A 449 -2.46 -17.96 10.66
CA GLN A 449 -3.53 -17.97 11.68
C GLN A 449 -4.73 -17.11 11.31
N LEU A 450 -4.53 -15.95 10.66
CA LEU A 450 -5.62 -15.13 10.14
C LEU A 450 -6.42 -15.91 9.08
N ILE A 451 -5.73 -16.59 8.15
CA ILE A 451 -6.36 -17.49 7.18
C ILE A 451 -7.09 -18.63 7.90
N ALA A 452 -6.51 -19.24 8.94
CA ALA A 452 -7.15 -20.32 9.69
C ALA A 452 -8.45 -19.87 10.37
N ALA A 453 -8.47 -18.71 11.02
CA ALA A 453 -9.66 -18.18 11.68
C ALA A 453 -10.77 -17.84 10.67
N LEU A 454 -10.42 -17.18 9.56
CA LEU A 454 -11.39 -16.80 8.52
C LEU A 454 -11.90 -18.02 7.74
N THR A 455 -11.05 -18.99 7.42
CA THR A 455 -11.49 -20.23 6.73
C THR A 455 -12.37 -21.09 7.63
N GLU A 456 -12.13 -21.14 8.94
CA GLU A 456 -13.00 -21.83 9.88
C GLU A 456 -14.40 -21.21 9.94
N GLN A 457 -14.50 -19.87 9.98
CA GLN A 457 -15.79 -19.18 9.87
C GLN A 457 -16.51 -19.49 8.55
N THR A 458 -15.79 -19.59 7.43
CA THR A 458 -16.43 -19.99 6.16
C THR A 458 -16.94 -21.44 6.13
N LYS A 459 -16.37 -22.36 6.93
CA LYS A 459 -16.92 -23.72 7.10
C LYS A 459 -18.21 -23.73 7.91
N GLN A 460 -18.40 -22.73 8.78
CA GLN A 460 -19.63 -22.51 9.54
C GLN A 460 -20.72 -21.79 8.74
N GLY A 461 -20.43 -21.40 7.48
CA GLY A 461 -21.39 -20.81 6.55
C GLY A 461 -21.29 -19.29 6.40
N TRP A 462 -20.38 -18.61 7.12
CA TRP A 462 -20.09 -17.21 6.87
C TRP A 462 -19.42 -17.01 5.49
N VAL A 463 -19.67 -15.87 4.83
CA VAL A 463 -18.99 -15.46 3.60
C VAL A 463 -18.77 -13.94 3.64
N PRO A 464 -17.55 -13.43 3.41
CA PRO A 464 -17.30 -11.99 3.41
C PRO A 464 -18.00 -11.28 2.25
N ASP A 465 -18.40 -10.02 2.40
CA ASP A 465 -19.09 -9.27 1.33
C ASP A 465 -18.19 -8.84 0.15
N ARG A 466 -16.87 -9.00 0.32
CA ARG A 466 -15.83 -8.71 -0.68
C ARG A 466 -14.80 -9.83 -0.65
N THR A 467 -14.10 -10.04 -1.76
CA THR A 467 -13.06 -11.06 -1.83
C THR A 467 -11.82 -10.60 -1.05
N THR A 468 -11.37 -11.40 -0.08
CA THR A 468 -10.11 -11.16 0.64
C THR A 468 -8.97 -11.87 -0.08
N VAL A 469 -7.88 -11.16 -0.34
CA VAL A 469 -6.72 -11.68 -1.07
C VAL A 469 -5.50 -11.66 -0.15
N PHE A 470 -5.08 -12.85 0.30
CA PHE A 470 -3.90 -13.02 1.12
C PHE A 470 -2.67 -13.14 0.23
N CYS A 471 -1.65 -12.34 0.49
CA CYS A 471 -0.47 -12.24 -0.36
C CYS A 471 0.82 -12.49 0.44
N SER A 472 1.66 -13.38 -0.08
CA SER A 472 2.93 -13.78 0.51
C SER A 472 4.07 -13.48 -0.46
N TRP A 473 4.82 -12.42 -0.19
CA TRP A 473 5.73 -11.79 -1.15
C TRP A 473 7.18 -12.32 -1.06
N GLY A 474 7.65 -12.86 -2.19
CA GLY A 474 9.05 -13.21 -2.42
C GLY A 474 9.94 -11.97 -2.60
N GLY A 475 11.25 -12.13 -2.42
CA GLY A 475 12.24 -11.06 -2.65
C GLY A 475 12.11 -9.78 -1.80
N THR A 476 11.22 -9.73 -0.79
CA THR A 476 10.88 -8.48 -0.08
C THR A 476 12.09 -7.75 0.52
N ALA A 477 13.00 -8.47 1.18
CA ALA A 477 14.22 -7.91 1.77
C ALA A 477 15.29 -7.44 0.76
N LEU A 478 15.00 -7.49 -0.54
CA LEU A 478 15.84 -7.04 -1.65
C LEU A 478 15.14 -5.94 -2.50
N GLY A 479 14.18 -5.23 -1.90
CA GLY A 479 13.47 -4.10 -2.51
C GLY A 479 12.03 -4.41 -2.92
N ASN A 480 11.27 -5.10 -2.05
CA ASN A 480 9.83 -5.39 -2.26
C ASN A 480 9.50 -6.10 -3.60
N ILE A 481 10.46 -6.82 -4.19
CA ILE A 481 10.43 -7.21 -5.60
C ILE A 481 9.15 -7.99 -5.96
N GLY A 482 8.78 -8.98 -5.14
CA GLY A 482 7.61 -9.84 -5.41
C GLY A 482 6.28 -9.09 -5.45
N SER A 483 6.06 -8.10 -4.58
CA SER A 483 4.83 -7.30 -4.59
C SER A 483 4.79 -6.27 -5.72
N TYR A 484 5.94 -5.74 -6.12
CA TYR A 484 6.07 -4.82 -7.26
C TYR A 484 5.79 -5.52 -8.59
N GLU A 485 6.44 -6.65 -8.89
CA GLU A 485 6.22 -7.35 -10.17
C GLU A 485 4.78 -7.91 -10.25
N TRP A 486 4.26 -8.51 -9.18
CA TRP A 486 2.86 -8.95 -9.16
C TRP A 486 1.87 -7.78 -9.26
N GLY A 487 2.16 -6.64 -8.62
CA GLY A 487 1.34 -5.43 -8.67
C GLY A 487 1.32 -4.77 -10.06
N LYS A 488 2.41 -4.88 -10.80
CA LYS A 488 2.53 -4.47 -12.21
C LYS A 488 1.70 -5.39 -13.12
N ASP A 489 1.86 -6.70 -12.99
CA ASP A 489 1.13 -7.70 -13.79
C ASP A 489 -0.39 -7.63 -13.56
N ASN A 490 -0.83 -7.30 -12.33
CA ASN A 490 -2.25 -7.19 -11.95
C ASN A 490 -2.78 -5.73 -11.92
N SER A 491 -2.00 -4.77 -12.44
CA SER A 491 -2.23 -3.32 -12.29
C SER A 491 -3.65 -2.85 -12.66
N VAL A 492 -4.19 -3.34 -13.78
CA VAL A 492 -5.57 -3.01 -14.24
C VAL A 492 -6.62 -3.43 -13.21
N VAL A 493 -6.52 -4.66 -12.69
CA VAL A 493 -7.44 -5.20 -11.67
C VAL A 493 -7.26 -4.45 -10.35
N LEU A 494 -6.04 -4.13 -9.94
CA LEU A 494 -5.79 -3.37 -8.73
C LEU A 494 -6.40 -1.96 -8.81
N GLN A 495 -6.30 -1.29 -9.95
CA GLN A 495 -6.92 0.02 -10.19
C GLN A 495 -8.45 -0.03 -10.21
N SER A 496 -9.07 -1.07 -10.79
CA SER A 496 -10.54 -1.19 -10.83
C SER A 496 -11.14 -1.65 -9.50
N SER A 497 -10.46 -2.55 -8.80
CA SER A 497 -11.09 -3.46 -7.82
C SER A 497 -10.52 -3.42 -6.41
N ALA A 498 -9.26 -3.00 -6.20
CA ALA A 498 -8.70 -2.92 -4.85
C ALA A 498 -9.44 -1.85 -4.01
N VAL A 499 -9.73 -2.19 -2.76
CA VAL A 499 -10.37 -1.29 -1.78
C VAL A 499 -9.37 -0.82 -0.73
N ALA A 500 -8.52 -1.73 -0.26
CA ALA A 500 -7.45 -1.48 0.69
C ALA A 500 -6.36 -2.54 0.57
N TYR A 501 -5.14 -2.19 1.00
CA TYR A 501 -4.03 -3.12 1.22
C TYR A 501 -3.55 -3.00 2.67
N VAL A 502 -3.65 -4.08 3.42
CA VAL A 502 -3.20 -4.19 4.82
C VAL A 502 -1.84 -4.88 4.85
N SER A 503 -0.83 -4.23 5.41
CA SER A 503 0.54 -4.76 5.46
C SER A 503 0.83 -5.45 6.79
N LEU A 504 1.21 -6.72 6.75
CA LEU A 504 1.68 -7.51 7.89
C LEU A 504 3.19 -7.79 7.82
N ASN A 505 3.96 -6.86 7.23
CA ASN A 505 5.37 -7.07 6.88
C ASN A 505 6.32 -7.14 8.09
N SER A 506 5.97 -6.47 9.20
CA SER A 506 6.62 -6.61 10.50
C SER A 506 5.65 -6.13 11.60
N PRO A 507 4.67 -6.97 12.01
CA PRO A 507 3.55 -6.55 12.85
C PRO A 507 3.87 -6.52 14.35
N VAL A 508 5.01 -7.09 14.75
CA VAL A 508 5.52 -7.06 16.13
C VAL A 508 6.96 -6.55 16.06
N GLN A 509 7.20 -5.39 16.67
CA GLN A 509 8.52 -4.71 16.69
C GLN A 509 8.97 -4.33 18.11
N GLY A 510 8.06 -4.42 19.09
CA GLY A 510 8.28 -4.13 20.51
C GLY A 510 7.06 -4.59 21.32
N THR A 511 7.08 -4.34 22.64
CA THR A 511 6.06 -4.80 23.60
C THR A 511 5.17 -3.68 24.16
N GLU A 512 5.25 -2.46 23.59
CA GLU A 512 4.61 -1.27 24.14
C GLU A 512 3.17 -1.07 23.63
N THR A 513 3.00 -0.37 22.50
CA THR A 513 1.70 0.09 22.00
C THR A 513 1.52 -0.20 20.51
N LEU A 514 0.26 -0.36 20.07
CA LEU A 514 -0.09 -0.58 18.67
C LEU A 514 0.07 0.70 17.86
N GLN A 515 1.26 0.90 17.29
CA GLN A 515 1.49 1.92 16.27
C GLN A 515 0.96 1.44 14.91
N ALA A 516 0.09 2.24 14.30
CA ALA A 516 -0.50 1.95 13.00
C ALA A 516 -0.41 3.17 12.08
N THR A 517 0.04 2.96 10.85
CA THR A 517 0.16 3.99 9.81
C THR A 517 -0.80 3.66 8.67
N ALA A 518 -1.67 4.60 8.32
CA ALA A 518 -2.73 4.40 7.33
C ALA A 518 -2.93 5.64 6.45
N SER A 519 -3.58 5.49 5.30
CA SER A 519 -4.04 6.63 4.49
C SER A 519 -5.12 7.43 5.24
N PRO A 520 -5.31 8.73 4.95
CA PRO A 520 -6.35 9.56 5.58
C PRO A 520 -7.75 8.93 5.56
N THR A 521 -8.08 8.22 4.47
CA THR A 521 -9.32 7.46 4.28
C THR A 521 -9.55 6.29 5.24
N LEU A 522 -8.51 5.85 5.96
CA LEU A 522 -8.54 4.71 6.89
C LEU A 522 -8.22 5.11 8.34
N LEU A 523 -7.85 6.37 8.61
CA LEU A 523 -7.47 6.82 9.96
C LEU A 523 -8.58 6.64 10.99
N GLN A 524 -9.85 6.90 10.62
CA GLN A 524 -10.97 6.69 11.54
C GLN A 524 -11.11 5.20 11.91
N LEU A 525 -11.11 4.31 10.92
CA LEU A 525 -11.16 2.85 11.15
C LEU A 525 -9.99 2.38 12.03
N THR A 526 -8.78 2.91 11.81
CA THR A 526 -7.61 2.63 12.65
C THR A 526 -7.80 3.12 14.08
N SER A 527 -8.32 4.33 14.28
CA SER A 527 -8.58 4.91 15.61
C SER A 527 -9.65 4.13 16.39
N ASP A 528 -10.72 3.71 15.71
CA ASP A 528 -11.81 2.95 16.34
C ASP A 528 -11.38 1.51 16.69
N ILE A 529 -10.55 0.88 15.85
CA ILE A 529 -9.90 -0.40 16.20
C ILE A 529 -8.90 -0.25 17.36
N GLN A 530 -8.08 0.82 17.37
CA GLN A 530 -7.17 1.09 18.49
C GLN A 530 -7.94 1.28 19.81
N ARG A 531 -9.09 1.96 19.79
CA ARG A 531 -9.98 2.07 20.96
C ARG A 531 -10.48 0.69 21.42
N LEU A 532 -11.04 -0.11 20.51
CA LEU A 532 -11.56 -1.45 20.80
C LEU A 532 -10.49 -2.40 21.41
N LEU A 533 -9.23 -2.25 21.02
CA LEU A 533 -8.11 -3.04 21.55
C LEU A 533 -7.44 -2.42 22.80
N SER A 534 -7.73 -1.16 23.14
CA SER A 534 -7.20 -0.48 24.33
C SER A 534 -8.08 -0.66 25.57
N TYR A 535 -9.35 -1.03 25.40
CA TYR A 535 -10.18 -1.54 26.49
C TYR A 535 -9.92 -3.03 26.69
N PRO A 536 -9.50 -3.47 27.88
CA PRO A 536 -9.47 -4.89 28.21
C PRO A 536 -10.90 -5.44 28.33
N PHE A 537 -11.13 -6.60 27.72
CA PHE A 537 -12.27 -7.48 28.00
C PHE A 537 -11.92 -8.42 29.16
#